data_AF-A0A831XGE8-F1
#
_entry.id   AF-A0A831XGE8-F1
#
_cell.length_a   1.000
_cell.length_b   1.000
_cell.length_c   1.000
_cell.angle_alpha   90.00
_cell.angle_beta   90.00
_cell.angle_gamma   90.00
#
_symmetry.space_group_name_H-M   'P 1'
#
loop_
_entity.id
_entity.type
_entity.pdbx_description
1 polymer ?
#
loop_
_entity_poly.entity_id
_entity_poly.type
_entity_poly.pdbx_seq_one_letter_code
_entity_poly.pdbx_strand_id
1 'polypeptide(L)'
;MPKPDQRSQLLAAAIPLFAAKGLSGINVRAIARAAGVNPSQISYHFGGKEGLYAAVIRDQFAGLGRIAEIADSDLAASEKFASYLLECGICFHRGNADQFVPTTASANAEAPECPHCLNNDADSFIGMAQKEEKAA
;
A
#
# COMPACT_ATOMS: atom_id res chain seq x y z
N MET A 1 -10.63 15.33 8.99
CA MET A 1 -9.68 14.60 8.12
C MET A 1 -9.14 15.54 7.06
N PRO A 2 -7.81 15.65 6.88
CA PRO A 2 -7.24 16.36 5.73
C PRO A 2 -7.65 15.63 4.44
N LYS A 3 -8.01 16.39 3.41
CA LYS A 3 -8.39 15.84 2.09
C LYS A 3 -7.15 15.17 1.48
N PRO A 4 -7.26 13.93 0.96
CA PRO A 4 -6.12 13.27 0.31
C PRO A 4 -5.61 14.13 -0.83
N ASP A 5 -4.28 14.25 -0.96
CA ASP A 5 -3.66 15.05 -2.01
C ASP A 5 -3.99 14.50 -3.41
N GLN A 6 -3.84 15.33 -4.44
CA GLN A 6 -4.19 14.97 -5.82
C GLN A 6 -3.31 13.85 -6.41
N ARG A 7 -2.05 13.73 -5.97
CA ARG A 7 -1.13 12.65 -6.37
C ARG A 7 -1.64 11.31 -5.82
N SER A 8 -2.06 11.27 -4.56
CA SER A 8 -2.64 10.10 -3.91
C SER A 8 -3.96 9.68 -4.55
N GLN A 9 -4.83 10.63 -4.91
CA GLN A 9 -6.08 10.36 -5.64
C GLN A 9 -5.82 9.74 -7.02
N LEU A 10 -4.82 10.26 -7.75
CA LEU A 10 -4.43 9.72 -9.05
C LEU A 10 -3.86 8.31 -8.96
N LEU A 11 -3.01 8.01 -7.96
CA LEU A 11 -2.50 6.65 -7.74
C LEU A 11 -3.63 5.66 -7.44
N ALA A 12 -4.52 6.00 -6.50
CA ALA A 12 -5.62 5.13 -6.11
C ALA A 12 -6.56 4.80 -7.29
N ALA A 13 -6.86 5.79 -8.15
CA ALA A 13 -7.66 5.56 -9.34
C ALA A 13 -6.92 4.78 -10.44
N ALA A 14 -5.61 4.98 -10.57
CA ALA A 14 -4.80 4.35 -11.62
C ALA A 14 -4.60 2.85 -11.41
N ILE A 15 -4.44 2.39 -10.16
CA ILE A 15 -4.20 0.98 -9.80
C ILE A 15 -5.23 0.03 -10.46
N PRO A 16 -6.55 0.13 -10.18
CA PRO A 16 -7.53 -0.79 -10.75
C PRO A 16 -7.67 -0.64 -12.26
N LEU A 17 -7.47 0.57 -12.80
CA LEU A 17 -7.58 0.83 -14.23
C LEU A 17 -6.43 0.22 -15.03
N PHE A 18 -5.20 0.29 -14.53
CA PHE A 18 -4.05 -0.38 -15.12
C PHE A 18 -4.13 -1.89 -14.94
N ALA A 19 -4.61 -2.39 -13.80
CA ALA A 19 -4.81 -3.83 -13.59
C ALA A 19 -5.83 -4.41 -14.59
N ALA A 20 -6.92 -3.70 -14.87
CA ALA A 20 -7.97 -4.18 -15.76
C ALA A 20 -7.64 -4.05 -17.25
N LYS A 21 -6.91 -3.00 -17.67
CA LYS A 21 -6.75 -2.65 -19.09
C LYS A 21 -5.30 -2.56 -19.57
N GLY A 22 -4.33 -2.72 -18.68
CA GLY A 22 -2.92 -2.50 -18.97
C GLY A 22 -2.58 -1.05 -19.30
N LEU A 23 -1.30 -0.79 -19.57
CA LEU A 23 -0.77 0.55 -19.86
C LEU A 23 -1.32 1.14 -21.18
N SER A 24 -1.49 0.31 -22.21
CA SER A 24 -1.96 0.75 -23.54
C SER A 24 -3.49 0.91 -23.60
N GLY A 25 -4.25 0.12 -22.83
CA GLY A 25 -5.72 0.08 -22.89
C GLY A 25 -6.43 1.18 -22.11
N ILE A 26 -5.70 2.06 -21.40
CA ILE A 26 -6.25 3.17 -20.63
C ILE A 26 -5.67 4.51 -21.11
N ASN A 27 -6.53 5.53 -21.16
CA ASN A 27 -6.11 6.90 -21.45
C ASN A 27 -6.03 7.74 -20.15
N VAL A 28 -5.14 8.75 -20.15
CA VAL A 28 -4.91 9.61 -18.98
C VAL A 28 -6.15 10.39 -18.53
N ARG A 29 -7.05 10.73 -19.46
CA ARG A 29 -8.29 11.44 -19.13
C ARG A 29 -9.27 10.57 -18.34
N ALA A 30 -9.31 9.27 -18.61
CA ALA A 30 -10.14 8.31 -17.89
C ALA A 30 -9.66 8.17 -16.44
N ILE A 31 -8.34 8.10 -16.23
CA ILE A 31 -7.74 8.06 -14.90
C ILE A 31 -8.02 9.36 -14.13
N ALA A 32 -7.77 10.52 -14.74
CA ALA A 32 -8.03 11.81 -14.10
C ALA A 32 -9.51 12.01 -13.74
N ARG A 33 -10.42 11.57 -14.63
CA ARG A 33 -11.86 11.56 -14.37
C ARG A 33 -12.22 10.67 -13.18
N ALA A 34 -11.67 9.46 -13.12
CA ALA A 34 -11.90 8.53 -12.00
C ALA A 34 -11.36 9.08 -10.68
N ALA A 35 -10.23 9.80 -10.71
CA ALA A 35 -9.65 10.47 -9.56
C ALA A 35 -10.36 11.79 -9.18
N GLY A 36 -11.26 12.32 -10.01
CA GLY A 36 -11.91 13.61 -9.77
C GLY A 36 -10.97 14.82 -9.88
N VAL A 37 -9.91 14.72 -10.69
CA VAL A 37 -8.90 15.78 -10.86
C VAL A 37 -8.75 16.23 -12.31
N ASN A 38 -8.05 17.35 -12.52
CA ASN A 38 -7.71 17.81 -13.87
C ASN A 38 -6.65 16.89 -14.52
N PRO A 39 -6.80 16.48 -15.80
CA PRO A 39 -5.79 15.69 -16.51
C PRO A 39 -4.37 16.25 -16.51
N SER A 40 -4.20 17.57 -16.41
CA SER A 40 -2.87 18.19 -16.31
C SER A 40 -2.10 17.76 -15.06
N GLN A 41 -2.79 17.33 -14.01
CA GLN A 41 -2.18 16.86 -12.76
C GLN A 41 -1.37 15.58 -12.95
N ILE A 42 -1.70 14.75 -13.95
CA ILE A 42 -0.92 13.54 -14.25
C ILE A 42 0.46 13.92 -14.78
N SER A 43 0.51 14.86 -15.73
CA SER A 43 1.79 15.36 -16.26
C SER A 43 2.58 16.09 -15.17
N TYR A 44 1.91 16.88 -14.32
CA TYR A 44 2.56 17.61 -13.24
C TYR A 44 3.18 16.68 -12.17
N HIS A 45 2.44 15.69 -11.67
CA HIS A 45 2.91 14.83 -10.59
C HIS A 45 3.77 13.65 -11.04
N PHE A 46 3.57 13.15 -12.26
CA PHE A 46 4.15 11.90 -12.71
C PHE A 46 4.90 12.00 -14.04
N GLY A 47 4.90 13.16 -14.71
CA GLY A 47 5.52 13.30 -16.02
C GLY A 47 4.79 12.58 -17.16
N GLY A 48 3.56 12.12 -16.93
CA GLY A 48 2.72 11.46 -17.94
C GLY A 48 2.21 10.09 -17.54
N LYS A 49 1.68 9.34 -18.51
CA LYS A 49 1.02 8.04 -18.28
C LYS A 49 2.04 6.98 -17.83
N GLU A 50 3.19 6.95 -18.48
CA GLU A 50 4.27 6.00 -18.24
C GLU A 50 4.89 6.22 -16.86
N GLY A 51 5.06 7.48 -16.46
CA GLY A 51 5.55 7.80 -15.12
C GLY A 51 4.52 7.52 -14.03
N LEU A 52 3.21 7.70 -14.31
CA LEU A 52 2.15 7.29 -13.40
C LEU A 52 2.10 5.77 -13.25
N TYR A 53 2.26 5.02 -14.34
CA TYR A 53 2.34 3.57 -14.32
C TYR A 53 3.56 3.09 -13.52
N ALA A 54 4.73 3.68 -13.74
CA ALA A 54 5.93 3.37 -12.95
C ALA A 54 5.74 3.70 -11.47
N ALA A 55 5.01 4.77 -11.14
CA ALA A 55 4.67 5.11 -9.77
C ALA A 55 3.74 4.07 -9.13
N VAL A 56 2.73 3.58 -9.87
CA VAL A 56 1.87 2.48 -9.42
C VAL A 56 2.70 1.22 -9.13
N ILE A 57 3.58 0.82 -10.05
CA ILE A 57 4.44 -0.36 -9.85
C ILE A 57 5.32 -0.19 -8.62
N ARG A 58 5.98 0.97 -8.44
CA ARG A 58 6.80 1.22 -7.25
C ARG A 58 5.98 1.18 -5.96
N ASP A 59 4.77 1.74 -5.97
CA ASP A 59 3.89 1.76 -4.80
C ASP A 59 3.48 0.32 -4.40
N GLN A 60 3.07 -0.49 -5.39
CA GLN A 60 2.67 -1.88 -5.16
C GLN A 60 3.81 -2.78 -4.65
N PHE A 61 5.06 -2.43 -4.96
CA PHE A 61 6.23 -3.23 -4.59
C PHE A 61 7.12 -2.57 -3.53
N ALA A 62 6.70 -1.46 -2.92
CA ALA A 62 7.51 -0.75 -1.93
C ALA A 62 7.89 -1.62 -0.73
N GLY A 63 7.02 -2.56 -0.33
CA GLY A 63 7.27 -3.49 0.78
C GLY A 63 8.24 -4.63 0.44
N LEU A 64 8.53 -4.92 -0.84
CA LEU A 64 9.41 -6.03 -1.20
C LEU A 64 10.85 -5.84 -0.69
N GLY A 65 11.32 -4.60 -0.57
CA GLY A 65 12.67 -4.32 -0.04
C GLY A 65 12.83 -4.80 1.39
N ARG A 66 11.78 -4.68 2.21
CA ARG A 66 11.80 -5.09 3.62
C ARG A 66 11.83 -6.60 3.80
N ILE A 67 11.42 -7.38 2.80
CA ILE A 67 11.47 -8.85 2.86
C ILE A 67 12.93 -9.32 2.96
N ALA A 68 13.85 -8.69 2.22
CA ALA A 68 15.27 -8.99 2.31
C ALA A 68 15.82 -8.62 3.69
N GLU A 69 15.46 -7.44 4.21
CA GLU A 69 15.87 -7.00 5.55
C GLU A 69 15.37 -7.93 6.65
N ILE A 70 14.12 -8.41 6.57
CA ILE A 70 13.55 -9.38 7.51
C ILE A 70 14.31 -10.71 7.42
N ALA A 71 14.61 -11.17 6.21
CA ALA A 71 15.37 -12.40 6.00
C ALA A 71 16.77 -12.32 6.64
N ASP A 72 17.42 -11.18 6.53
CA ASP A 72 18.78 -10.92 7.02
C ASP A 72 18.85 -10.49 8.50
N SER A 73 17.70 -10.20 9.14
CA SER A 73 17.63 -9.79 10.54
C SER A 73 18.05 -10.88 11.54
N ASP A 74 18.30 -10.51 12.80
CA ASP A 74 18.60 -11.45 13.90
C ASP A 74 17.35 -12.08 14.55
N LEU A 75 16.16 -11.87 13.96
CA LEU A 75 14.90 -12.43 14.45
C LEU A 75 14.89 -13.96 14.43
N ALA A 76 14.16 -14.58 15.36
CA ALA A 76 13.92 -16.01 15.30
C ALA A 76 13.16 -16.39 14.01
N ALA A 77 13.32 -17.62 13.53
CA ALA A 77 12.70 -18.07 12.28
C ALA A 77 11.16 -17.90 12.27
N SER A 78 10.51 -18.12 13.41
CA SER A 78 9.06 -17.90 13.60
C SER A 78 8.67 -16.43 13.47
N GLU A 79 9.51 -15.52 13.95
CA GLU A 79 9.27 -14.08 13.90
C GLU A 79 9.49 -13.53 12.49
N LYS A 80 10.54 -13.99 11.80
CA LYS A 80 10.75 -13.68 10.36
C LYS A 80 9.55 -14.11 9.53
N PHE A 81 9.05 -15.31 9.79
CA PHE A 81 7.86 -15.83 9.11
C PHE A 81 6.61 -15.00 9.42
N ALA A 82 6.40 -14.60 10.68
CA ALA A 82 5.30 -13.72 11.06
C ALA A 82 5.41 -12.32 10.41
N SER A 83 6.59 -11.69 10.44
CA SER A 83 6.85 -10.40 9.80
C SER A 83 6.63 -10.44 8.30
N TYR A 84 7.08 -11.51 7.63
CA TYR A 84 6.81 -11.73 6.20
C TYR A 84 5.31 -11.81 5.90
N LEU A 85 4.54 -12.56 6.71
CA LEU A 85 3.10 -12.71 6.52
C LEU A 85 2.35 -11.38 6.75
N LEU A 86 2.76 -10.58 7.72
CA LEU A 86 2.15 -9.28 8.04
C LEU A 86 2.48 -8.21 6.98
N GLU A 87 3.71 -8.18 6.48
CA GLU A 87 4.13 -7.29 5.37
C GLU A 87 3.43 -7.66 4.06
N CYS A 88 3.25 -8.94 3.78
CA CYS A 88 2.68 -9.42 2.52
C CYS A 88 1.13 -9.30 2.48
N GLY A 89 0.45 -9.29 3.63
CA GLY A 89 -1.02 -9.32 3.71
C GLY A 89 -1.72 -7.97 3.80
N ILE A 90 -1.11 -6.95 4.42
CA ILE A 90 -1.82 -5.71 4.79
C ILE A 90 -1.72 -4.61 3.72
N CYS A 91 -0.65 -4.59 2.91
CA CYS A 91 -0.47 -3.57 1.85
C CYS A 91 -1.28 -3.84 0.57
N PHE A 92 -1.74 -5.08 0.33
CA PHE A 92 -2.48 -5.45 -0.89
C PHE A 92 -3.83 -4.72 -1.04
N HIS A 93 -4.37 -4.11 0.03
CA HIS A 93 -5.74 -3.61 0.06
C HIS A 93 -5.90 -2.08 0.06
N ARG A 94 -4.82 -1.31 -0.18
CA ARG A 94 -4.90 0.16 -0.30
C ARG A 94 -5.62 0.57 -1.61
N GLY A 95 -6.94 0.41 -1.63
CA GLY A 95 -7.84 0.72 -2.74
C GLY A 95 -9.13 -0.12 -2.81
N ASN A 96 -9.23 -1.21 -2.05
CA ASN A 96 -10.32 -2.22 -2.16
C ASN A 96 -10.97 -2.52 -0.79
N ALA A 97 -11.10 -1.53 0.11
CA ALA A 97 -11.71 -1.73 1.42
C ALA A 97 -13.17 -2.22 1.31
N ASP A 98 -13.86 -1.92 0.21
CA ASP A 98 -15.21 -2.37 -0.13
C ASP A 98 -15.28 -3.80 -0.69
N GLN A 99 -14.15 -4.40 -1.06
CA GLN A 99 -14.05 -5.79 -1.54
C GLN A 99 -13.38 -6.72 -0.52
N PHE A 100 -13.10 -6.23 0.68
CA PHE A 100 -12.55 -7.02 1.77
C PHE A 100 -13.67 -7.86 2.41
N VAL A 101 -13.73 -9.15 2.05
CA VAL A 101 -14.44 -10.16 2.84
C VAL A 101 -13.38 -10.92 3.65
N PRO A 102 -13.23 -10.68 4.96
CA PRO A 102 -12.31 -11.46 5.77
C PRO A 102 -12.77 -12.92 5.78
N THR A 103 -12.03 -13.82 5.13
CA THR A 103 -12.31 -15.27 5.16
C THR A 103 -12.00 -15.91 6.51
N THR A 104 -11.48 -15.15 7.48
CA THR A 104 -11.33 -15.57 8.87
C THR A 104 -12.27 -14.73 9.76
N ALA A 105 -13.42 -15.32 10.02
CA ALA A 105 -14.34 -15.13 11.14
C ALA A 105 -14.05 -14.00 12.16
N SER A 106 -14.80 -12.90 12.05
CA SER A 106 -15.69 -12.37 13.10
C SER A 106 -16.18 -10.99 12.62
N ALA A 107 -17.49 -10.89 12.41
CA ALA A 107 -18.15 -9.82 11.66
C ALA A 107 -18.12 -8.42 12.31
N ASN A 108 -17.26 -8.13 13.29
CA ASN A 108 -17.26 -6.85 14.02
C ASN A 108 -15.87 -6.32 14.42
N ALA A 109 -14.79 -6.75 13.77
CA ALA A 109 -13.50 -6.09 13.96
C ALA A 109 -13.43 -4.85 13.07
N GLU A 110 -13.52 -3.66 13.67
CA GLU A 110 -13.06 -2.42 13.03
C GLU A 110 -11.63 -2.69 12.54
N ALA A 111 -11.40 -2.59 11.23
CA ALA A 111 -10.09 -2.78 10.65
C ALA A 111 -9.14 -1.80 11.37
N PRO A 112 -8.12 -2.29 12.11
CA PRO A 112 -7.25 -1.40 12.86
C PRO A 112 -6.64 -0.41 11.88
N GLU A 113 -6.76 0.89 12.19
CA GLU A 113 -6.12 1.95 11.43
C GLU A 113 -4.62 1.64 11.39
N CYS A 114 -4.13 1.13 10.27
CA CYS A 114 -2.76 0.64 10.15
C CYS A 114 -1.78 1.81 10.36
N PRO A 115 -1.04 1.86 11.49
CA PRO A 115 -0.15 2.98 11.80
C PRO A 115 1.01 3.11 10.80
N HIS A 116 1.36 2.00 10.14
CA HIS A 116 2.50 1.87 9.23
C HIS A 116 2.29 2.60 7.89
N CYS A 117 1.04 2.64 7.41
CA CYS A 117 0.68 3.19 6.10
C CYS A 117 0.45 4.71 6.10
N LEU A 118 0.48 5.35 7.27
CA LEU A 118 0.30 6.80 7.43
C LEU A 118 1.63 7.56 7.39
N ASN A 119 2.74 6.97 7.86
CA ASN A 119 4.00 7.70 8.03
C ASN A 119 5.23 7.12 7.31
N ASN A 120 5.17 5.93 6.70
CA ASN A 120 6.34 5.32 6.05
C ASN A 120 7.56 5.17 7.00
N ASP A 121 7.30 4.97 8.30
CA ASP A 121 8.33 4.85 9.33
C ASP A 121 8.60 3.37 9.65
N ALA A 122 9.71 2.85 9.12
CA ALA A 122 10.15 1.46 9.29
C ALA A 122 10.45 1.07 10.75
N ASP A 123 10.70 2.05 11.63
CA ASP A 123 11.21 1.81 12.98
C ASP A 123 10.13 1.44 14.03
N SER A 124 8.86 1.55 13.68
CA SER A 124 7.76 1.50 14.67
C SER A 124 7.39 0.10 15.17
N PHE A 125 7.78 -0.98 14.49
CA PHE A 125 7.37 -2.35 14.82
C PHE A 125 8.37 -3.13 15.69
N ILE A 126 9.68 -2.92 15.50
CA ILE A 126 10.73 -3.57 16.31
C ILE A 126 10.57 -3.20 17.80
N GLY A 127 10.18 -1.96 18.09
CA GLY A 127 9.97 -1.49 19.46
C GLY A 127 8.75 -2.10 20.18
N MET A 128 7.78 -2.65 19.44
CA MET A 128 6.60 -3.30 20.04
C MET A 128 6.88 -4.76 20.39
N ALA A 129 7.56 -5.50 19.51
CA ALA A 129 7.96 -6.90 19.77
C ALA A 129 8.93 -7.01 20.96
N GLN A 130 9.88 -6.07 21.09
CA GLN A 130 10.83 -6.06 22.21
C GLN A 130 10.20 -5.70 23.57
N LYS A 131 8.97 -5.17 23.60
CA LYS A 131 8.33 -4.71 24.83
C LYS A 131 7.58 -5.82 25.58
N GLU A 132 7.22 -6.90 24.90
CA GLU A 132 6.53 -8.04 25.52
C GLU A 132 7.50 -9.02 26.20
N GLU A 133 8.76 -9.09 25.77
CA GLU A 133 9.77 -9.99 26.36
C GLU A 133 10.30 -9.51 27.73
N LYS A 134 10.11 -8.22 28.08
CA LYS A 134 10.53 -7.67 29.39
C LYS A 134 9.45 -7.67 30.47
N ALA A 135 8.25 -8.16 30.17
CA ALA A 135 7.12 -8.18 31.09
C ALA A 135 6.70 -9.60 31.54
N ALA A 136 7.46 -10.64 31.14
CA ALA A 136 7.25 -12.04 31.54
C ALA A 136 8.39 -12.54 32.45
#